data_AF-K5VL64-F1
#
_entry.id   AF-K5VL64-F1
#
_cell.length_a   1.000
_cell.length_b   1.000
_cell.length_c   1.000
_cell.angle_alpha   90.00
_cell.angle_beta   90.00
_cell.angle_gamma   90.00
#
_symmetry.space_group_name_H-M   'P 1'
#
loop_
_entity.id
_entity.type
_entity.pdbx_description
1 polymer ?
#
loop_
_entity_poly.entity_id
_entity_poly.type
_entity_poly.pdbx_seq_one_letter_code
_entity_poly.pdbx_strand_id
1 'polypeptide(L)'
;MFLTPGIDFLIRYSADYLFTSGIIYLILILPKYYAKPNWYISNWILVLSSFALRIGYRVAQPWIQEITNSKAAHARGAVLPPHVKENQIKLAKSLTQEPNVGYPQDTWSELLNKYGNTFRFSIGLDETYFTTEPEHVKAMLSTEFDNFEKGPTWFEDAKSLFGTGVFNSDGDMWKFHRSITRPFFAKDRISDFELFERYTDEALRKAKARLAEGYPIDFQDLTARFTLDSATDYLFGHDMCSLDANLPYPNSGSSVKGSRSSPASVDNHPSNLFVKSFLAGQELFAQRVLMGPLWPLAELGKDKVLEQRNTLDEYVRPFLEKGINDKKNEMSEEDEEKSFESCGTLLDHLLRQTSDQTIIMDEIFNLLLAGRDT
;
A
#
# COMPACT_ATOMS: atom_id res chain seq x y z
N MET A 1 20.66 0.88 12.39
CA MET A 1 20.99 0.23 11.11
C MET A 1 19.70 -0.41 10.63
N PHE A 2 19.02 0.19 9.65
CA PHE A 2 17.80 -0.40 9.10
C PHE A 2 18.20 -1.60 8.26
N LEU A 3 17.72 -2.79 8.63
CA LEU A 3 17.88 -3.99 7.81
C LEU A 3 17.01 -3.82 6.56
N THR A 4 17.53 -4.23 5.41
CA THR A 4 16.75 -4.25 4.18
C THR A 4 15.65 -5.30 4.30
N PRO A 5 14.51 -5.16 3.60
CA PRO A 5 13.41 -6.12 3.67
C PRO A 5 13.89 -7.55 3.39
N GLY A 6 14.76 -7.74 2.40
CA GLY A 6 15.28 -9.06 2.07
C GLY A 6 16.19 -9.65 3.15
N ILE A 7 17.03 -8.84 3.79
CA ILE A 7 17.89 -9.33 4.88
C ILE A 7 17.05 -9.64 6.13
N ASP A 8 16.11 -8.76 6.50
CA ASP A 8 15.18 -9.01 7.61
C ASP A 8 14.37 -10.28 7.36
N PHE A 9 13.84 -10.47 6.15
CA PHE A 9 13.16 -11.69 5.75
C PHE A 9 14.04 -12.93 5.93
N LEU A 10 15.28 -12.91 5.42
CA LEU A 10 16.21 -14.03 5.57
C LEU A 10 16.56 -14.29 7.05
N ILE A 11 16.75 -13.26 7.85
CA ILE A 11 17.04 -13.39 9.29
C ILE A 11 15.84 -13.98 10.01
N ARG A 12 14.63 -13.42 9.86
CA ARG A 12 13.42 -13.93 10.52
C ARG A 12 13.15 -15.37 10.11
N TYR A 13 13.21 -15.65 8.81
CA TYR A 13 13.01 -17.01 8.32
C TYR A 13 14.07 -17.93 8.91
N SER A 14 15.37 -17.63 8.76
CA SER A 14 16.46 -18.49 9.24
C SER A 14 16.56 -18.62 10.76
N ALA A 15 16.28 -17.58 11.55
CA ALA A 15 16.28 -17.61 13.00
C ALA A 15 15.24 -18.58 13.54
N ASP A 16 14.05 -18.56 12.94
CA ASP A 16 13.00 -19.54 13.19
C ASP A 16 13.49 -20.97 12.93
N TYR A 17 14.17 -21.22 11.80
CA TYR A 17 14.72 -22.54 11.46
C TYR A 17 15.83 -23.00 12.42
N LEU A 18 16.74 -22.08 12.79
CA LEU A 18 17.86 -22.35 13.67
C LEU A 18 17.40 -22.62 15.11
N PHE A 19 16.42 -21.85 15.60
CA PHE A 19 15.87 -22.01 16.94
C PHE A 19 15.19 -23.38 17.12
N THR A 20 14.31 -23.78 16.20
CA THR A 20 13.64 -25.09 16.28
C THR A 20 14.61 -26.25 16.13
N SER A 21 15.58 -26.12 15.22
CA SER A 21 16.62 -27.14 15.05
C SER A 21 17.54 -27.23 16.26
N GLY A 22 17.81 -26.10 16.91
CA GLY A 22 18.54 -26.02 18.18
C GLY A 22 17.79 -26.68 19.34
N ILE A 23 16.47 -26.50 19.44
CA ILE A 23 15.64 -27.19 20.44
C ILE A 23 15.66 -28.70 20.20
N ILE A 24 15.47 -29.15 18.96
CA ILE A 24 15.53 -30.58 18.61
C ILE A 24 16.92 -31.14 18.94
N TYR A 25 17.99 -30.41 18.64
CA TYR A 25 19.35 -30.79 19.02
C TYR A 25 19.52 -30.93 20.55
N LEU A 26 19.01 -29.98 21.34
CA LEU A 26 19.05 -30.03 22.81
C LEU A 26 18.26 -31.21 23.38
N ILE A 27 17.02 -31.44 22.88
CA ILE A 27 16.16 -32.55 23.29
C ILE A 27 16.80 -33.90 22.97
N LEU A 28 17.61 -34.00 21.91
CA LEU A 28 18.25 -35.25 21.49
C LEU A 28 19.64 -35.46 22.12
N ILE A 29 20.29 -34.41 22.63
CA ILE A 29 21.56 -34.51 23.36
C ILE A 29 21.36 -34.81 24.84
N LEU A 30 20.29 -34.28 25.46
CA LEU A 30 19.96 -34.57 26.85
C LEU A 30 19.93 -36.09 27.15
N PRO A 31 19.28 -36.94 26.33
CA PRO A 31 19.32 -38.39 26.47
C PRO A 31 20.71 -39.01 26.28
N LYS A 32 21.58 -38.43 25.45
CA LYS A 32 22.96 -38.94 25.30
C LYS A 32 23.77 -38.78 26.59
N TYR A 33 23.52 -37.71 27.35
CA TYR A 33 24.16 -37.48 28.65
C TYR A 33 23.56 -38.31 29.79
N TYR A 34 22.24 -38.49 29.81
CA TYR A 34 21.55 -39.15 30.93
C TYR A 34 21.24 -40.64 30.71
N ALA A 35 21.06 -41.11 29.48
CA ALA A 35 20.51 -42.44 29.18
C ALA A 35 21.46 -43.41 28.46
N LYS A 36 22.70 -43.00 28.13
CA LYS A 36 23.73 -43.80 27.40
C LYS A 36 23.14 -44.79 26.37
N PRO A 37 22.47 -44.31 25.32
CA PRO A 37 21.83 -45.19 24.35
C PRO A 37 22.87 -45.97 23.51
N ASN A 38 22.61 -47.26 23.24
CA ASN A 38 23.46 -48.15 22.42
C ASN A 38 23.46 -47.85 20.91
N TRP A 39 22.81 -46.77 20.46
CA TRP A 39 22.59 -46.43 19.06
C TRP A 39 23.07 -45.01 18.78
N TYR A 40 23.92 -44.84 17.78
CA TYR A 40 24.55 -43.57 17.43
C TYR A 40 23.94 -42.99 16.15
N ILE A 41 23.09 -41.98 16.29
CA ILE A 41 22.65 -41.15 15.16
C ILE A 41 23.55 -39.91 15.11
N SER A 42 24.11 -39.63 13.92
CA SER A 42 24.91 -38.44 13.65
C SER A 42 24.10 -37.17 13.89
N ASN A 43 24.70 -36.18 14.56
CA ASN A 43 24.05 -34.91 14.86
C ASN A 43 23.63 -34.16 13.57
N TRP A 44 24.42 -34.28 12.50
CA TRP A 44 24.08 -33.66 11.20
C TRP A 44 22.84 -34.27 10.56
N ILE A 45 22.62 -35.57 10.72
CA ILE A 45 21.41 -36.24 10.19
C ILE A 45 20.16 -35.69 10.88
N LEU A 46 20.24 -35.39 12.18
CA LEU A 46 19.12 -34.84 12.96
C LEU A 46 18.81 -33.39 12.60
N VAL A 47 19.85 -32.57 12.40
CA VAL A 47 19.68 -31.17 11.95
C VAL A 47 19.09 -31.15 10.55
N LEU A 48 19.62 -31.95 9.63
CA LEU A 48 19.12 -32.05 8.26
C LEU A 48 17.70 -32.62 8.20
N SER A 49 17.35 -33.60 9.04
CA SER A 49 16.00 -34.14 9.08
C SER A 49 14.98 -33.16 9.66
N SER A 50 15.35 -32.40 10.71
CA SER A 50 14.54 -31.28 11.23
C SER A 50 14.25 -30.25 10.14
N PHE A 51 15.29 -29.84 9.41
CA PHE A 51 15.16 -28.90 8.30
C PHE A 51 14.26 -29.45 7.18
N ALA A 52 14.50 -30.70 6.76
CA ALA A 52 13.70 -31.36 5.73
C ALA A 52 12.24 -31.55 6.15
N LEU A 53 11.97 -31.90 7.41
CA LEU A 53 10.60 -32.03 7.95
C LEU A 53 9.84 -30.70 7.91
N ARG A 54 10.50 -29.58 8.20
CA ARG A 54 9.85 -28.26 8.19
C ARG A 54 9.59 -27.75 6.77
N ILE A 55 10.52 -27.98 5.84
CA ILE A 55 10.24 -27.77 4.41
C ILE A 55 9.10 -28.67 3.97
N GLY A 56 9.14 -29.95 4.35
CA GLY A 56 8.08 -30.91 4.09
C GLY A 56 6.72 -30.45 4.62
N TYR A 57 6.65 -29.91 5.84
CA TYR A 57 5.43 -29.35 6.42
C TYR A 57 4.93 -28.12 5.65
N ARG A 58 5.81 -27.17 5.31
CA ARG A 58 5.44 -25.98 4.53
C ARG A 58 4.93 -26.34 3.15
N VAL A 59 5.61 -27.26 2.48
CA VAL A 59 5.15 -27.82 1.21
C VAL A 59 3.83 -28.52 1.43
N ALA A 60 3.67 -29.37 2.45
CA ALA A 60 2.42 -30.10 2.73
C ALA A 60 1.24 -29.19 3.14
N GLN A 61 1.49 -27.97 3.61
CA GLN A 61 0.49 -27.11 4.21
C GLN A 61 -0.72 -26.82 3.30
N PRO A 62 -0.58 -26.48 2.00
CA PRO A 62 -1.73 -26.21 1.14
C PRO A 62 -2.66 -27.42 1.03
N TRP A 63 -2.09 -28.65 0.99
CA TRP A 63 -2.89 -29.88 0.98
C TRP A 63 -3.59 -30.13 2.33
N ILE A 64 -2.91 -29.87 3.45
CA ILE A 64 -3.51 -29.96 4.79
C ILE A 64 -4.68 -28.96 4.91
N GLN A 65 -4.47 -27.75 4.43
CA GLN A 65 -5.45 -26.67 4.48
C GLN A 65 -6.64 -26.98 3.57
N GLU A 66 -6.41 -27.50 2.36
CA GLU A 66 -7.47 -27.96 1.47
C GLU A 66 -8.38 -29.01 2.13
N ILE A 67 -7.78 -30.04 2.74
CA ILE A 67 -8.52 -31.10 3.42
C ILE A 67 -9.31 -30.52 4.60
N THR A 68 -8.69 -29.64 5.37
CA THR A 68 -9.31 -29.04 6.56
C THR A 68 -10.45 -28.12 6.18
N ASN A 69 -10.25 -27.25 5.20
CA ASN A 69 -11.25 -26.33 4.66
C ASN A 69 -12.41 -27.09 4.02
N SER A 70 -12.13 -28.16 3.25
CA SER A 70 -13.18 -28.99 2.65
C SER A 70 -14.07 -29.64 3.70
N LYS A 71 -13.48 -30.20 4.77
CA LYS A 71 -14.25 -30.75 5.90
C LYS A 71 -15.04 -29.67 6.62
N ALA A 72 -14.44 -28.52 6.87
CA ALA A 72 -15.06 -27.38 7.54
C ALA A 72 -16.23 -26.79 6.73
N ALA A 73 -16.11 -26.75 5.40
CA ALA A 73 -17.15 -26.33 4.49
C ALA A 73 -18.32 -27.33 4.51
N HIS A 74 -18.04 -28.63 4.38
CA HIS A 74 -19.05 -29.67 4.44
C HIS A 74 -19.83 -29.65 5.76
N ALA A 75 -19.13 -29.50 6.89
CA ALA A 75 -19.75 -29.41 8.21
C ALA A 75 -20.70 -28.21 8.37
N ARG A 76 -20.52 -27.15 7.57
CA ARG A 76 -21.36 -25.95 7.56
C ARG A 76 -22.38 -25.93 6.41
N GLY A 77 -22.47 -27.00 5.62
CA GLY A 77 -23.30 -27.03 4.41
C GLY A 77 -22.83 -26.07 3.30
N ALA A 78 -21.57 -25.65 3.34
CA ALA A 78 -20.96 -24.76 2.37
C ALA A 78 -20.20 -25.53 1.28
N VAL A 79 -20.01 -24.89 0.14
CA VAL A 79 -19.23 -25.44 -0.99
C VAL A 79 -18.01 -24.56 -1.21
N LEU A 80 -16.85 -25.18 -1.40
CA LEU A 80 -15.64 -24.43 -1.75
C LEU A 80 -15.74 -23.91 -3.19
N PRO A 81 -15.31 -22.66 -3.45
CA PRO A 81 -15.22 -22.13 -4.80
C PRO A 81 -14.32 -22.99 -5.70
N PRO A 82 -14.55 -22.95 -7.03
CA PRO A 82 -13.67 -23.63 -7.98
C PRO A 82 -12.23 -23.13 -7.86
N HIS A 83 -11.28 -24.06 -7.90
CA HIS A 83 -9.85 -23.75 -7.89
C HIS A 83 -9.32 -23.57 -9.32
N VAL A 84 -8.56 -22.49 -9.54
CA VAL A 84 -7.91 -22.14 -10.80
C VAL A 84 -6.86 -23.19 -11.15
N LYS A 85 -7.09 -23.91 -12.24
CA LYS A 85 -6.26 -25.05 -12.70
C LYS A 85 -5.05 -24.64 -13.54
N GLU A 86 -4.99 -23.37 -13.93
CA GLU A 86 -3.90 -22.80 -14.70
C GLU A 86 -2.58 -22.89 -13.93
N ASN A 87 -1.48 -22.86 -14.69
CA ASN A 87 -0.15 -22.86 -14.10
C ASN A 87 0.06 -21.59 -13.25
N GLN A 88 0.35 -21.75 -11.95
CA GLN A 88 0.53 -20.65 -10.99
C GLN A 88 1.63 -19.67 -11.41
N ILE A 89 2.72 -20.14 -12.02
CA ILE A 89 3.81 -19.28 -12.51
C ILE A 89 3.33 -18.43 -13.68
N LYS A 90 2.52 -19.02 -14.57
CA LYS A 90 1.92 -18.28 -15.68
C LYS A 90 0.95 -17.21 -15.17
N LEU A 91 0.13 -17.56 -14.18
CA LEU A 91 -0.79 -16.61 -13.55
C LEU A 91 -0.05 -15.48 -12.83
N ALA A 92 0.94 -15.80 -12.00
CA ALA A 92 1.76 -14.78 -11.33
C ALA A 92 2.47 -13.88 -12.34
N LYS A 93 2.94 -14.45 -13.46
CA LYS A 93 3.56 -13.69 -14.54
C LYS A 93 2.56 -12.78 -15.26
N SER A 94 1.33 -13.22 -15.53
CA SER A 94 0.33 -12.35 -16.17
C SER A 94 -0.02 -11.19 -15.25
N LEU A 95 -0.31 -11.48 -13.97
CA LEU A 95 -0.64 -10.48 -12.96
C LEU A 95 0.48 -9.44 -12.75
N THR A 96 1.74 -9.85 -12.80
CA THR A 96 2.89 -8.92 -12.63
C THR A 96 3.27 -8.16 -13.89
N GLN A 97 2.97 -8.68 -15.09
CA GLN A 97 3.35 -8.05 -16.36
C GLN A 97 2.26 -7.16 -16.93
N GLU A 98 0.98 -7.50 -16.73
CA GLU A 98 -0.16 -6.74 -17.27
C GLU A 98 -0.10 -5.25 -17.01
N PRO A 99 0.27 -4.76 -15.81
CA PRO A 99 0.40 -3.31 -15.57
C PRO A 99 1.35 -2.59 -16.55
N ASN A 100 2.28 -3.31 -17.18
CA ASN A 100 3.27 -2.75 -18.11
C ASN A 100 2.92 -2.94 -19.59
N VAL A 101 2.07 -3.92 -19.94
CA VAL A 101 1.86 -4.33 -21.35
C VAL A 101 0.40 -4.58 -21.74
N GLY A 102 -0.53 -4.55 -20.79
CA GLY A 102 -1.94 -4.86 -21.00
C GLY A 102 -2.83 -4.08 -20.04
N TYR A 103 -4.09 -4.49 -19.91
CA TYR A 103 -5.00 -3.90 -18.93
C TYR A 103 -5.03 -4.80 -17.68
N PRO A 104 -4.84 -4.27 -16.45
CA PRO A 104 -4.77 -5.08 -15.23
C PRO A 104 -6.00 -5.97 -14.94
N GLN A 105 -7.13 -5.67 -15.59
CA GLN A 105 -8.39 -6.41 -15.44
C GLN A 105 -8.49 -7.61 -16.39
N ASP A 106 -7.60 -7.74 -17.37
CA ASP A 106 -7.71 -8.76 -18.43
C ASP A 106 -7.62 -10.18 -17.85
N THR A 107 -6.56 -10.48 -17.07
CA THR A 107 -6.44 -11.77 -16.37
C THR A 107 -7.67 -12.06 -15.50
N TRP A 108 -8.14 -11.06 -14.74
CA TRP A 108 -9.31 -11.24 -13.87
C TRP A 108 -10.58 -11.53 -14.66
N SER A 109 -10.78 -10.85 -15.80
CA SER A 109 -11.94 -11.06 -16.68
C SER A 109 -11.94 -12.45 -17.30
N GLU A 110 -10.78 -12.96 -17.73
CA GLU A 110 -10.65 -14.34 -18.21
C GLU A 110 -11.01 -15.36 -17.14
N LEU A 111 -10.51 -15.17 -15.91
CA LEU A 111 -10.80 -16.06 -14.79
C LEU A 111 -12.28 -15.99 -14.37
N LEU A 112 -12.87 -14.80 -14.32
CA LEU A 112 -14.29 -14.59 -14.06
C LEU A 112 -15.18 -15.31 -15.09
N ASN A 113 -14.86 -15.17 -16.38
CA ASN A 113 -15.59 -15.84 -17.46
C ASN A 113 -15.50 -17.37 -17.37
N LYS A 114 -14.38 -17.90 -16.86
CA LYS A 114 -14.13 -19.34 -16.80
C LYS A 114 -14.64 -20.01 -15.52
N TYR A 115 -14.46 -19.35 -14.38
CA TYR A 115 -14.71 -19.92 -13.05
C TYR A 115 -15.91 -19.29 -12.34
N GLY A 116 -16.51 -18.25 -12.91
CA GLY A 116 -17.63 -17.50 -12.33
C GLY A 116 -17.16 -16.40 -11.38
N ASN A 117 -18.12 -15.81 -10.66
CA ASN A 117 -17.90 -14.65 -9.79
C ASN A 117 -17.13 -14.94 -8.50
N THR A 118 -16.90 -16.20 -8.16
CA THR A 118 -16.10 -16.57 -7.00
C THR A 118 -15.24 -17.77 -7.34
N PHE A 119 -13.94 -17.63 -7.14
CA PHE A 119 -12.97 -18.69 -7.38
C PHE A 119 -11.80 -18.53 -6.43
N ARG A 120 -10.98 -19.57 -6.34
CA ARG A 120 -9.76 -19.56 -5.55
C ARG A 120 -8.57 -19.88 -6.43
N PHE A 121 -7.45 -19.25 -6.17
CA PHE A 121 -6.20 -19.44 -6.90
C PHE A 121 -5.04 -19.45 -5.91
N SER A 122 -3.89 -19.92 -6.36
CA SER A 122 -2.71 -19.99 -5.50
C SER A 122 -1.52 -19.36 -6.18
N ILE A 123 -0.78 -18.56 -5.43
CA ILE A 123 0.51 -18.01 -5.85
C ILE A 123 1.55 -18.51 -4.86
N GLY A 124 2.41 -19.43 -5.31
CA GLY A 124 3.33 -20.13 -4.41
C GLY A 124 2.57 -21.10 -3.49
N LEU A 125 2.77 -20.97 -2.19
CA LEU A 125 2.13 -21.82 -1.18
C LEU A 125 0.85 -21.22 -0.59
N ASP A 126 0.53 -19.97 -0.94
CA ASP A 126 -0.64 -19.29 -0.41
C ASP A 126 -1.83 -19.45 -1.35
N GLU A 127 -2.99 -19.68 -0.74
CA GLU A 127 -4.28 -19.71 -1.41
C GLU A 127 -5.02 -18.40 -1.18
N THR A 128 -5.53 -17.83 -2.27
CA THR A 128 -6.28 -16.59 -2.29
C THR A 128 -7.67 -16.84 -2.85
N TYR A 129 -8.67 -16.19 -2.27
CA TYR A 129 -10.06 -16.22 -2.72
C TYR A 129 -10.37 -14.91 -3.43
N PHE A 130 -10.95 -15.02 -4.63
CA PHE A 130 -11.44 -13.90 -5.40
C PHE A 130 -12.97 -13.95 -5.45
N THR A 131 -13.62 -12.82 -5.23
CA THR A 131 -15.08 -12.73 -5.31
C THR A 131 -15.55 -11.37 -5.85
N THR A 132 -16.52 -11.41 -6.75
CA THR A 132 -17.32 -10.26 -7.19
C THR A 132 -18.79 -10.39 -6.75
N GLU A 133 -19.12 -11.42 -5.96
CA GLU A 133 -20.47 -11.61 -5.42
C GLU A 133 -20.85 -10.49 -4.43
N PRO A 134 -21.96 -9.75 -4.68
CA PRO A 134 -22.32 -8.60 -3.84
C PRO A 134 -22.52 -8.93 -2.36
N GLU A 135 -23.07 -10.10 -2.04
CA GLU A 135 -23.29 -10.51 -0.64
C GLU A 135 -21.98 -10.81 0.08
N HIS A 136 -20.98 -11.39 -0.60
CA HIS A 136 -19.64 -11.58 -0.03
C HIS A 136 -18.96 -10.23 0.21
N VAL A 137 -19.03 -9.32 -0.77
CA VAL A 137 -18.46 -7.97 -0.64
C VAL A 137 -19.13 -7.20 0.48
N LYS A 138 -20.46 -7.30 0.61
CA LYS A 138 -21.23 -6.69 1.70
C LYS A 138 -20.88 -7.28 3.06
N ALA A 139 -20.66 -8.59 3.15
CA ALA A 139 -20.18 -9.22 4.38
C ALA A 139 -18.83 -8.66 4.80
N MET A 140 -17.86 -8.64 3.88
CA MET A 140 -16.49 -8.15 4.15
C MET A 140 -16.45 -6.66 4.51
N LEU A 141 -17.19 -5.82 3.79
CA LEU A 141 -17.07 -4.36 3.90
C LEU A 141 -18.13 -3.73 4.83
N SER A 142 -19.10 -4.49 5.32
CA SER A 142 -20.20 -3.93 6.10
C SER A 142 -20.75 -4.87 7.19
N THR A 143 -21.46 -5.94 6.85
CA THR A 143 -22.27 -6.68 7.84
C THR A 143 -21.46 -7.55 8.79
N GLU A 144 -20.25 -7.95 8.37
CA GLU A 144 -19.33 -8.78 9.14
C GLU A 144 -17.92 -8.18 9.17
N PHE A 145 -17.81 -6.84 9.11
CA PHE A 145 -16.54 -6.13 8.99
C PHE A 145 -15.48 -6.56 10.02
N ASP A 146 -15.88 -6.76 11.28
CA ASP A 146 -14.96 -7.17 12.37
C ASP A 146 -14.39 -8.59 12.19
N ASN A 147 -14.92 -9.40 11.26
CA ASN A 147 -14.40 -10.73 10.93
C ASN A 147 -13.28 -10.69 9.87
N PHE A 148 -13.00 -9.54 9.26
CA PHE A 148 -12.03 -9.39 8.18
C PHE A 148 -10.97 -8.35 8.53
N GLU A 149 -9.72 -8.70 8.26
CA GLU A 149 -8.57 -7.80 8.39
C GLU A 149 -7.81 -7.76 7.06
N LYS A 150 -7.02 -6.71 6.84
CA LYS A 150 -6.00 -6.71 5.78
C LYS A 150 -4.86 -7.67 6.17
N GLY A 151 -4.54 -7.68 7.46
CA GLY A 151 -3.65 -8.66 8.06
C GLY A 151 -2.16 -8.32 7.92
N PRO A 152 -1.30 -9.13 8.53
CA PRO A 152 0.13 -8.83 8.67
C PRO A 152 0.88 -8.81 7.34
N THR A 153 0.49 -9.63 6.35
CA THR A 153 1.13 -9.64 5.03
C THR A 153 0.92 -8.30 4.33
N TRP A 154 -0.34 -7.83 4.26
CA TRP A 154 -0.64 -6.53 3.69
C TRP A 154 0.11 -5.42 4.42
N PHE A 155 0.08 -5.44 5.76
CA PHE A 155 0.78 -4.46 6.58
C PHE A 155 2.26 -4.35 6.20
N GLU A 156 2.95 -5.49 6.12
CA GLU A 156 4.39 -5.54 5.81
C GLU A 156 4.70 -5.09 4.37
N ASP A 157 3.83 -5.39 3.40
CA ASP A 157 4.00 -4.99 2.01
C ASP A 157 3.87 -3.45 1.86
N ALA A 158 2.90 -2.87 2.57
CA ALA A 158 2.50 -1.47 2.49
C ALA A 158 3.24 -0.53 3.48
N LYS A 159 3.81 -1.04 4.59
CA LYS A 159 4.34 -0.20 5.68
C LYS A 159 5.37 0.83 5.23
N SER A 160 6.21 0.50 4.24
CA SER A 160 7.26 1.41 3.77
C SER A 160 6.67 2.64 3.08
N LEU A 161 5.46 2.53 2.49
CA LEU A 161 4.79 3.63 1.80
C LEU A 161 3.76 4.33 2.67
N PHE A 162 2.94 3.57 3.39
CA PHE A 162 1.75 4.08 4.09
C PHE A 162 1.91 4.14 5.61
N GLY A 163 3.02 3.61 6.14
CA GLY A 163 3.28 3.58 7.57
C GLY A 163 2.15 2.90 8.34
N THR A 164 1.68 3.54 9.42
CA THR A 164 0.56 3.01 10.21
C THR A 164 -0.77 3.72 9.96
N GLY A 165 -0.89 4.52 8.91
CA GLY A 165 -2.08 5.33 8.63
C GLY A 165 -3.35 4.52 8.31
N VAL A 166 -4.46 5.22 8.08
CA VAL A 166 -5.80 4.62 7.94
C VAL A 166 -5.92 3.51 6.88
N PHE A 167 -5.16 3.54 5.78
CA PHE A 167 -5.20 2.48 4.76
C PHE A 167 -4.37 1.25 5.11
N ASN A 168 -3.38 1.39 6.01
CA ASN A 168 -2.48 0.32 6.39
C ASN A 168 -2.63 -0.12 7.86
N SER A 169 -3.78 0.14 8.48
CA SER A 169 -4.06 -0.30 9.84
C SER A 169 -5.32 -1.16 9.90
N ASP A 170 -5.38 -2.01 10.92
CA ASP A 170 -6.53 -2.82 11.33
C ASP A 170 -6.82 -2.58 12.82
N GLY A 171 -7.98 -3.03 13.30
CA GLY A 171 -8.35 -2.99 14.73
C GLY A 171 -8.38 -1.58 15.33
N ASP A 172 -7.82 -1.44 16.54
CA ASP A 172 -7.90 -0.21 17.32
C ASP A 172 -7.12 0.95 16.69
N MET A 173 -6.00 0.67 16.02
CA MET A 173 -5.25 1.71 15.30
C MET A 173 -6.07 2.30 14.15
N TRP A 174 -6.73 1.44 13.36
CA TRP A 174 -7.64 1.90 12.31
C TRP A 174 -8.81 2.70 12.87
N LYS A 175 -9.40 2.26 13.99
CA LYS A 175 -10.48 2.99 14.69
C LYS A 175 -10.00 4.36 15.16
N PHE A 176 -8.78 4.44 15.71
CA PHE A 176 -8.16 5.69 16.11
C PHE A 176 -8.02 6.64 14.91
N HIS A 177 -7.35 6.24 13.83
CA HIS A 177 -7.19 7.06 12.63
C HIS A 177 -8.54 7.53 12.06
N ARG A 178 -9.53 6.63 11.97
CA ARG A 178 -10.87 6.97 11.50
C ARG A 178 -11.61 7.92 12.44
N SER A 179 -11.41 7.80 13.75
CA SER A 179 -12.06 8.67 14.74
C SER A 179 -11.55 10.11 14.68
N ILE A 180 -10.28 10.30 14.37
CA ILE A 180 -9.66 11.63 14.24
C ILE A 180 -9.86 12.24 12.85
N THR A 181 -10.03 11.45 11.78
CA THR A 181 -10.21 12.00 10.43
C THR A 181 -11.65 12.17 10.00
N ARG A 182 -12.54 11.22 10.34
CA ARG A 182 -13.94 11.23 9.91
C ARG A 182 -14.67 12.54 10.23
N PRO A 183 -14.50 13.17 11.40
CA PRO A 183 -15.18 14.44 11.69
C PRO A 183 -14.88 15.50 10.63
N PHE A 184 -13.63 15.62 10.16
CA PHE A 184 -13.21 16.62 9.17
C PHE A 184 -13.98 16.50 7.83
N PHE A 185 -14.36 15.28 7.46
CA PHE A 185 -15.11 14.99 6.24
C PHE A 185 -16.63 14.99 6.44
N ALA A 186 -17.14 15.49 7.57
CA ALA A 186 -18.56 15.66 7.79
C ALA A 186 -19.15 16.68 6.80
N LYS A 187 -20.44 16.49 6.45
CA LYS A 187 -21.14 17.17 5.36
C LYS A 187 -21.09 18.71 5.42
N ASP A 188 -20.95 19.27 6.61
CA ASP A 188 -20.94 20.72 6.85
C ASP A 188 -19.65 21.40 6.33
N ARG A 189 -18.64 20.62 5.91
CA ARG A 189 -17.36 21.09 5.33
C ARG A 189 -17.24 20.90 3.82
N ILE A 190 -18.17 20.19 3.17
CA ILE A 190 -18.12 19.85 1.73
C ILE A 190 -18.53 21.05 0.83
N SER A 191 -18.42 22.28 1.35
CA SER A 191 -19.00 23.48 0.72
C SER A 191 -17.96 24.48 0.24
N ASP A 192 -16.67 24.12 0.18
CA ASP A 192 -15.61 25.00 -0.34
C ASP A 192 -15.58 25.03 -1.87
N PHE A 193 -16.73 25.38 -2.46
CA PHE A 193 -16.90 25.48 -3.91
C PHE A 193 -15.96 26.52 -4.51
N GLU A 194 -15.63 27.58 -3.77
CA GLU A 194 -14.71 28.64 -4.21
C GLU A 194 -13.29 28.11 -4.42
N LEU A 195 -12.80 27.26 -3.51
CA LEU A 195 -11.51 26.59 -3.67
C LEU A 195 -11.47 25.73 -4.93
N PHE A 196 -12.47 24.86 -5.12
CA PHE A 196 -12.50 23.99 -6.30
C PHE A 196 -12.72 24.76 -7.61
N GLU A 197 -13.52 25.83 -7.61
CA GLU A 197 -13.72 26.71 -8.77
C GLU A 197 -12.40 27.36 -9.18
N ARG A 198 -11.63 27.89 -8.23
CA ARG A 198 -10.31 28.50 -8.49
C ARG A 198 -9.35 27.55 -9.19
N TYR A 199 -9.19 26.33 -8.68
CA TYR A 199 -8.31 25.34 -9.31
C TYR A 199 -8.86 24.83 -10.64
N THR A 200 -10.19 24.75 -10.79
CA THR A 200 -10.83 24.40 -12.07
C THR A 200 -10.53 25.45 -13.13
N ASP A 201 -10.68 26.73 -12.81
CA ASP A 201 -10.40 27.84 -13.72
C ASP A 201 -8.92 27.86 -14.13
N GLU A 202 -8.01 27.62 -13.19
CA GLU A 202 -6.58 27.56 -13.47
C GLU A 202 -6.23 26.38 -14.38
N ALA A 203 -6.77 25.18 -14.11
CA ALA A 203 -6.58 24.01 -14.95
C ALA A 203 -7.12 24.25 -16.39
N LEU A 204 -8.31 24.83 -16.51
CA LEU A 204 -8.91 25.18 -17.80
C LEU A 204 -8.11 26.26 -18.52
N ARG A 205 -7.54 27.24 -17.81
CA ARG A 205 -6.67 28.27 -18.38
C ARG A 205 -5.40 27.66 -18.96
N LYS A 206 -4.74 26.75 -18.22
CA LYS A 206 -3.55 26.01 -18.68
C LYS A 206 -3.86 25.15 -19.92
N ALA A 207 -4.99 24.44 -19.89
CA ALA A 207 -5.47 23.64 -21.02
C ALA A 207 -5.71 24.49 -22.27
N LYS A 208 -6.47 25.59 -22.13
CA LYS A 208 -6.76 26.53 -23.23
C LYS A 208 -5.48 27.12 -23.82
N ALA A 209 -4.53 27.51 -22.96
CA ALA A 209 -3.24 28.02 -23.42
C ALA A 209 -2.48 26.99 -24.27
N ARG A 210 -2.39 25.73 -23.81
CA ARG A 210 -1.72 24.66 -24.57
C ARG A 210 -2.43 24.34 -25.89
N LEU A 211 -3.75 24.29 -25.89
CA LEU A 211 -4.55 24.04 -27.10
C LEU A 211 -4.42 25.20 -28.10
N ALA A 212 -4.34 26.45 -27.63
CA ALA A 212 -4.13 27.63 -28.48
C ALA A 212 -2.76 27.63 -29.17
N GLU A 213 -1.75 26.98 -28.58
CA GLU A 213 -0.45 26.73 -29.22
C GLU A 213 -0.53 25.64 -30.31
N GLY A 214 -1.66 24.93 -30.44
CA GLY A 214 -1.86 23.86 -31.43
C GLY A 214 -1.41 22.48 -30.96
N TYR A 215 -1.13 22.30 -29.67
CA TYR A 215 -0.71 21.01 -29.10
C TYR A 215 -1.83 20.35 -28.30
N PRO A 216 -1.96 19.02 -28.34
CA PRO A 216 -2.85 18.30 -27.44
C PRO A 216 -2.40 18.41 -25.98
N ILE A 217 -3.32 18.10 -25.08
CA ILE A 217 -3.07 17.95 -23.63
C ILE A 217 -3.19 16.48 -23.23
N ASP A 218 -2.42 16.09 -22.23
CA ASP A 218 -2.70 14.87 -21.47
C ASP A 218 -3.73 15.24 -20.39
N PHE A 219 -4.96 14.73 -20.54
CA PHE A 219 -6.05 15.01 -19.61
C PHE A 219 -5.79 14.37 -18.22
N GLN A 220 -5.15 13.20 -18.18
CA GLN A 220 -4.84 12.53 -16.92
C GLN A 220 -3.82 13.32 -16.11
N ASP A 221 -2.76 13.84 -16.76
CA ASP A 221 -1.79 14.73 -16.10
C ASP A 221 -2.45 16.03 -15.61
N LEU A 222 -3.31 16.66 -16.44
CA LEU A 222 -4.02 17.89 -16.04
C LEU A 222 -4.92 17.66 -14.83
N THR A 223 -5.74 16.61 -14.85
CA THR A 223 -6.66 16.29 -13.75
C THR A 223 -5.90 15.92 -12.49
N ALA A 224 -4.81 15.15 -12.59
CA ALA A 224 -3.99 14.80 -11.43
C ALA A 224 -3.33 16.03 -10.78
N ARG A 225 -2.95 17.04 -11.56
CA ARG A 225 -2.46 18.33 -11.02
C ARG A 225 -3.57 19.09 -10.31
N PHE A 226 -4.75 19.15 -10.92
CA PHE A 226 -5.93 19.76 -10.31
C PHE A 226 -6.31 19.10 -8.98
N THR A 227 -6.40 17.77 -8.93
CA THR A 227 -6.77 17.04 -7.71
C THR A 227 -5.70 17.19 -6.64
N LEU A 228 -4.41 17.16 -7.02
CA LEU A 228 -3.32 17.39 -6.07
C LEU A 228 -3.37 18.78 -5.45
N ASP A 229 -3.48 19.84 -6.27
CA ASP A 229 -3.48 21.22 -5.77
C ASP A 229 -4.72 21.51 -4.92
N SER A 230 -5.90 21.11 -5.40
CA SER A 230 -7.15 21.32 -4.64
C SER A 230 -7.21 20.49 -3.36
N ALA A 231 -6.78 19.22 -3.37
CA ALA A 231 -6.76 18.40 -2.17
C ALA A 231 -5.74 18.90 -1.14
N THR A 232 -4.56 19.31 -1.58
CA THR A 232 -3.52 19.80 -0.65
C THR A 232 -3.90 21.13 0.00
N ASP A 233 -4.52 22.04 -0.76
CA ASP A 233 -5.06 23.27 -0.19
C ASP A 233 -6.22 22.97 0.78
N TYR A 234 -7.18 22.13 0.38
CA TYR A 234 -8.31 21.79 1.24
C TYR A 234 -7.90 21.06 2.53
N LEU A 235 -6.94 20.13 2.45
CA LEU A 235 -6.53 19.32 3.59
C LEU A 235 -5.51 20.06 4.48
N PHE A 236 -4.60 20.84 3.91
CA PHE A 236 -3.44 21.38 4.65
C PHE A 236 -3.32 22.91 4.60
N GLY A 237 -4.23 23.59 3.89
CA GLY A 237 -4.17 25.05 3.68
C GLY A 237 -3.03 25.51 2.78
N HIS A 238 -2.42 24.57 2.04
CA HIS A 238 -1.27 24.79 1.18
C HIS A 238 -1.37 23.93 -0.07
N ASP A 239 -1.45 24.56 -1.24
CA ASP A 239 -1.32 23.85 -2.50
C ASP A 239 0.14 23.47 -2.83
N MET A 240 0.27 22.49 -3.71
CA MET A 240 1.56 22.01 -4.22
C MET A 240 2.04 22.74 -5.48
N CYS A 241 1.33 23.80 -5.89
CA CYS A 241 1.54 24.56 -7.13
C CYS A 241 1.80 23.66 -8.35
N SER A 242 1.15 22.50 -8.46
CA SER A 242 1.44 21.54 -9.52
C SER A 242 0.96 21.98 -10.89
N LEU A 243 -0.08 22.82 -10.96
CA LEU A 243 -0.51 23.52 -12.18
C LEU A 243 0.49 24.59 -12.64
N ASP A 244 1.32 25.13 -11.74
CA ASP A 244 2.35 26.14 -12.08
C ASP A 244 3.55 25.57 -12.83
N ALA A 245 3.81 24.26 -12.68
CA ALA A 245 4.84 23.54 -13.41
C ALA A 245 4.67 23.56 -14.95
N ASN A 246 3.50 24.02 -15.44
CA ASN A 246 3.01 23.92 -16.81
C ASN A 246 2.81 22.47 -17.27
N LEU A 247 1.95 22.28 -18.26
CA LEU A 247 1.69 20.95 -18.81
C LEU A 247 2.89 20.45 -19.63
N PRO A 248 3.24 19.17 -19.58
CA PRO A 248 4.28 18.61 -20.45
C PRO A 248 3.84 18.68 -21.92
N TYR A 249 4.78 18.92 -22.83
CA TYR A 249 4.53 18.81 -24.27
C TYR A 249 4.49 17.34 -24.70
N PRO A 250 3.80 17.01 -25.80
CA PRO A 250 3.78 15.65 -26.33
C PRO A 250 5.18 15.18 -26.70
N ASN A 251 5.51 13.93 -26.35
CA ASN A 251 6.79 13.33 -26.68
C ASN A 251 7.05 13.36 -28.20
N SER A 252 8.30 13.59 -28.58
CA SER A 252 8.76 13.77 -29.97
C SER A 252 8.48 12.60 -30.92
N GLY A 253 8.09 11.44 -30.40
CA GLY A 253 7.72 10.26 -31.19
C GLY A 253 6.24 10.21 -31.61
N SER A 254 5.40 11.10 -31.09
CA SER A 254 4.02 11.24 -31.55
C SER A 254 4.00 11.94 -32.92
N SER A 255 3.22 11.43 -33.88
CA SER A 255 3.13 11.96 -35.26
C SER A 255 2.53 13.37 -35.36
N VAL A 256 2.52 14.13 -34.26
CA VAL A 256 2.03 15.49 -34.15
C VAL A 256 3.05 16.43 -34.78
N LYS A 257 2.63 17.17 -35.81
CA LYS A 257 3.44 18.24 -36.41
C LYS A 257 3.82 19.25 -35.31
N GLY A 258 5.12 19.40 -35.05
CA GLY A 258 5.64 20.40 -34.11
C GLY A 258 6.28 19.87 -32.82
N SER A 259 6.70 18.61 -32.74
CA SER A 259 7.41 18.03 -31.58
C SER A 259 8.31 19.04 -30.84
N ARG A 260 7.85 19.52 -29.68
CA ARG A 260 8.59 20.38 -28.77
C ARG A 260 8.90 19.58 -27.52
N SER A 261 10.18 19.49 -27.15
CA SER A 261 10.54 18.88 -25.87
C SER A 261 10.07 19.79 -24.73
N SER A 262 9.49 19.19 -23.69
CA SER A 262 9.24 19.90 -22.43
C SER A 262 10.54 20.51 -21.90
N PRO A 263 10.53 21.77 -21.44
CA PRO A 263 11.67 22.34 -20.75
C PRO A 263 12.03 21.52 -19.51
N ALA A 264 13.32 21.42 -19.18
CA ALA A 264 13.77 20.73 -17.96
C ALA A 264 13.19 21.32 -16.67
N SER A 265 12.71 22.57 -16.70
CA SER A 265 12.02 23.21 -15.58
C SER A 265 10.66 22.56 -15.26
N VAL A 266 10.01 21.94 -16.26
CA VAL A 266 8.79 21.15 -16.05
C VAL A 266 9.17 19.89 -15.29
N ASP A 267 10.09 19.10 -15.81
CA ASP A 267 10.48 17.81 -15.21
C ASP A 267 11.08 17.96 -13.80
N ASN A 268 11.83 19.04 -13.56
CA ASN A 268 12.46 19.31 -12.27
C ASN A 268 11.58 20.12 -11.30
N HIS A 269 10.33 20.43 -11.67
CA HIS A 269 9.44 21.12 -10.74
C HIS A 269 9.19 20.25 -9.50
N PRO A 270 9.25 20.80 -8.27
CA PRO A 270 9.12 20.02 -7.05
C PRO A 270 7.85 19.15 -6.99
N SER A 271 6.71 19.67 -7.47
CA SER A 271 5.46 18.89 -7.55
C SER A 271 5.54 17.69 -8.50
N ASN A 272 6.29 17.81 -9.60
CA ASN A 272 6.47 16.71 -10.57
C ASN A 272 7.40 15.64 -10.01
N LEU A 273 8.40 16.03 -9.24
CA LEU A 273 9.23 15.09 -8.47
C LEU A 273 8.38 14.34 -7.45
N PHE A 274 7.54 15.06 -6.69
CA PHE A 274 6.59 14.43 -5.76
C PHE A 274 5.68 13.43 -6.48
N VAL A 275 4.98 13.85 -7.55
CA VAL A 275 4.04 13.00 -8.29
C VAL A 275 4.73 11.75 -8.83
N LYS A 276 5.95 11.90 -9.36
CA LYS A 276 6.76 10.80 -9.88
C LYS A 276 7.18 9.82 -8.79
N SER A 277 7.69 10.31 -7.67
CA SER A 277 8.05 9.47 -6.52
C SER A 277 6.82 8.78 -5.93
N PHE A 278 5.68 9.47 -5.88
CA PHE A 278 4.43 8.92 -5.38
C PHE A 278 3.95 7.75 -6.24
N LEU A 279 3.88 7.94 -7.56
CA LEU A 279 3.54 6.88 -8.51
C LEU A 279 4.52 5.72 -8.45
N ALA A 280 5.83 6.01 -8.44
CA ALA A 280 6.86 4.97 -8.34
C ALA A 280 6.72 4.18 -7.03
N GLY A 281 6.38 4.84 -5.92
CA GLY A 281 6.09 4.20 -4.64
C GLY A 281 4.90 3.24 -4.74
N GLN A 282 3.79 3.68 -5.34
CA GLN A 282 2.59 2.87 -5.55
C GLN A 282 2.84 1.68 -6.48
N GLU A 283 3.57 1.87 -7.58
CA GLU A 283 3.92 0.81 -8.52
C GLU A 283 4.81 -0.24 -7.85
N LEU A 284 5.82 0.19 -7.09
CA LEU A 284 6.68 -0.72 -6.33
C LEU A 284 5.90 -1.47 -5.25
N PHE A 285 4.99 -0.78 -4.53
CA PHE A 285 4.08 -1.42 -3.59
C PHE A 285 3.19 -2.46 -4.28
N ALA A 286 2.55 -2.11 -5.40
CA ALA A 286 1.73 -3.05 -6.16
C ALA A 286 2.54 -4.27 -6.62
N GLN A 287 3.80 -4.07 -7.04
CA GLN A 287 4.70 -5.17 -7.37
C GLN A 287 4.96 -6.08 -6.16
N ARG A 288 5.13 -5.55 -4.94
CA ARG A 288 5.27 -6.38 -3.72
C ARG A 288 4.06 -7.28 -3.52
N VAL A 289 2.86 -6.72 -3.58
CA VAL A 289 1.60 -7.46 -3.43
C VAL A 289 1.49 -8.57 -4.48
N LEU A 290 1.81 -8.26 -5.74
CA LEU A 290 1.73 -9.23 -6.85
C LEU A 290 2.81 -10.33 -6.77
N MET A 291 3.96 -10.05 -6.15
CA MET A 291 5.03 -11.03 -5.90
C MET A 291 4.73 -11.94 -4.69
N GLY A 292 3.75 -11.58 -3.85
CA GLY A 292 3.38 -12.33 -2.67
C GLY A 292 4.49 -12.39 -1.61
N PRO A 293 4.50 -13.39 -0.71
CA PRO A 293 5.38 -13.41 0.47
C PRO A 293 6.89 -13.42 0.18
N LEU A 294 7.27 -13.67 -1.07
CA LEU A 294 8.67 -13.74 -1.50
C LEU A 294 9.21 -12.40 -2.04
N TRP A 295 8.37 -11.36 -2.12
CA TRP A 295 8.81 -10.04 -2.57
C TRP A 295 10.05 -9.50 -1.84
N PRO A 296 10.29 -9.75 -0.52
CA PRO A 296 11.45 -9.18 0.16
C PRO A 296 12.78 -9.65 -0.46
N LEU A 297 12.80 -10.84 -1.06
CA LEU A 297 13.98 -11.37 -1.74
C LEU A 297 14.39 -10.55 -2.97
N ALA A 298 13.47 -9.82 -3.58
CA ALA A 298 13.77 -8.87 -4.67
C ALA A 298 14.38 -7.56 -4.17
N GLU A 299 14.41 -7.35 -2.85
CA GLU A 299 14.85 -6.13 -2.16
C GLU A 299 15.93 -6.44 -1.10
N LEU A 300 16.86 -7.36 -1.41
CA LEU A 300 18.00 -7.69 -0.54
C LEU A 300 18.93 -6.49 -0.32
N GLY A 301 19.11 -5.64 -1.34
CA GLY A 301 20.07 -4.53 -1.30
C GLY A 301 19.54 -3.24 -0.67
N LYS A 302 18.26 -2.91 -0.86
CA LYS A 302 17.61 -1.71 -0.32
C LYS A 302 16.10 -1.85 -0.37
N ASP A 303 15.41 -1.12 0.50
CA ASP A 303 13.96 -0.91 0.42
C ASP A 303 13.67 0.14 -0.67
N LYS A 304 13.11 -0.30 -1.80
CA LYS A 304 12.86 0.57 -2.96
C LYS A 304 11.70 1.53 -2.72
N VAL A 305 10.71 1.11 -1.94
CA VAL A 305 9.51 1.90 -1.62
C VAL A 305 9.87 3.00 -0.61
N LEU A 306 10.69 2.67 0.39
CA LEU A 306 11.14 3.63 1.39
C LEU A 306 11.95 4.78 0.78
N GLU A 307 12.74 4.51 -0.27
CA GLU A 307 13.44 5.57 -1.01
C GLU A 307 12.47 6.59 -1.60
N GLN A 308 11.36 6.11 -2.18
CA GLN A 308 10.32 6.99 -2.69
C GLN A 308 9.62 7.73 -1.54
N ARG A 309 9.29 7.02 -0.47
CA ARG A 309 8.65 7.61 0.72
C ARG A 309 9.51 8.73 1.33
N ASN A 310 10.83 8.58 1.39
CA ASN A 310 11.72 9.62 1.90
C ASN A 310 11.65 10.91 1.06
N THR A 311 11.64 10.80 -0.26
CA THR A 311 11.47 11.97 -1.15
C THR A 311 10.13 12.67 -0.92
N LEU A 312 9.08 11.88 -0.69
CA LEU A 312 7.78 12.43 -0.37
C LEU A 312 7.79 13.13 1.01
N ASP A 313 8.37 12.49 2.03
CA ASP A 313 8.49 13.06 3.37
C ASP A 313 9.23 14.40 3.35
N GLU A 314 10.33 14.50 2.59
CA GLU A 314 11.06 15.75 2.40
C GLU A 314 10.19 16.86 1.81
N TYR A 315 9.29 16.51 0.90
CA TYR A 315 8.38 17.46 0.28
C TYR A 315 7.29 17.93 1.26
N VAL A 316 6.74 17.03 2.07
CA VAL A 316 5.60 17.33 2.97
C VAL A 316 6.05 17.99 4.28
N ARG A 317 7.26 17.69 4.74
CA ARG A 317 7.80 18.13 6.03
C ARG A 317 7.71 19.65 6.28
N PRO A 318 8.03 20.54 5.33
CA PRO A 318 7.90 21.99 5.55
C PRO A 318 6.48 22.43 5.91
N PHE A 319 5.45 21.80 5.32
CA PHE A 319 4.05 22.11 5.62
C PHE A 319 3.69 21.66 7.04
N LEU A 320 4.14 20.46 7.44
CA LEU A 320 3.96 19.97 8.80
C LEU A 320 4.65 20.86 9.83
N GLU A 321 5.91 21.24 9.58
CA GLU A 321 6.68 22.10 10.49
C GLU A 321 6.05 23.48 10.66
N LYS A 322 5.53 24.05 9.56
CA LYS A 322 4.78 25.29 9.60
C LYS A 322 3.53 25.16 10.45
N GLY A 323 2.68 24.14 10.20
CA GLY A 323 1.46 23.92 10.99
C GLY A 323 1.75 23.69 12.48
N ILE A 324 2.85 23.00 12.81
CA ILE A 324 3.31 22.85 14.21
C ILE A 324 3.68 24.20 14.83
N ASN A 325 4.38 25.06 14.09
CA ASN A 325 4.79 26.37 14.59
C ASN A 325 3.59 27.31 14.75
N ASP A 326 2.66 27.30 13.80
CA ASP A 326 1.43 28.08 13.86
C ASP A 326 0.59 27.68 15.09
N LYS A 327 0.44 26.38 15.34
CA LYS A 327 -0.20 25.86 16.57
C LYS A 327 0.51 26.32 17.85
N LYS A 328 1.85 26.30 17.88
CA LYS A 328 2.61 26.74 19.08
C LYS A 328 2.39 28.22 19.37
N ASN A 329 2.28 29.04 18.33
CA ASN A 329 2.00 30.46 18.46
C ASN A 329 0.56 30.68 18.97
N GLU A 330 -0.42 29.94 18.44
CA GLU A 330 -1.82 29.99 18.93
C GLU A 330 -1.96 29.56 20.39
N MET A 331 -1.23 28.54 20.84
CA MET A 331 -1.27 28.07 22.25
C MET A 331 -0.61 29.03 23.25
N SER A 332 0.12 30.05 22.78
CA SER A 332 0.76 31.06 23.63
C SER A 332 -0.14 32.28 23.90
N GLU A 333 -1.24 32.40 23.15
CA GLU A 333 -2.32 33.33 23.40
C GLU A 333 -3.45 32.53 24.08
N GLU A 334 -3.89 32.98 25.27
CA GLU A 334 -4.95 32.29 26.02
C GLU A 334 -6.20 32.16 25.15
N ASP A 335 -6.58 30.93 24.76
CA ASP A 335 -7.96 30.63 24.39
C ASP A 335 -8.32 29.14 24.54
N GLU A 336 -9.56 28.99 24.99
CA GLU A 336 -10.30 27.78 25.37
C GLU A 336 -10.38 26.71 24.27
N GLU A 337 -10.86 25.52 24.62
CA GLU A 337 -11.19 24.40 23.73
C GLU A 337 -12.02 24.88 22.52
N LYS A 338 -11.34 25.31 21.47
CA LYS A 338 -11.94 25.69 20.19
C LYS A 338 -12.68 24.48 19.63
N SER A 339 -13.99 24.64 19.42
CA SER A 339 -14.88 23.59 18.92
C SER A 339 -14.39 23.03 17.58
N PHE A 340 -14.85 21.82 17.25
CA PHE A 340 -14.55 21.14 16.00
C PHE A 340 -14.79 22.01 14.74
N GLU A 341 -15.76 22.93 14.78
CA GLU A 341 -16.11 23.89 13.72
C GLU A 341 -15.06 24.99 13.50
N SER A 342 -14.13 25.18 14.44
CA SER A 342 -13.12 26.24 14.40
C SER A 342 -11.78 25.83 13.77
N CYS A 343 -11.54 24.54 13.52
CA CYS A 343 -10.29 24.10 12.87
C CYS A 343 -10.29 24.55 11.41
N GLY A 344 -9.30 25.33 10.96
CA GLY A 344 -9.21 25.76 9.56
C GLY A 344 -8.97 24.58 8.61
N THR A 345 -7.90 23.82 8.84
CA THR A 345 -7.46 22.72 7.97
C THR A 345 -7.51 21.36 8.68
N LEU A 346 -7.32 20.27 7.92
CA LEU A 346 -7.21 18.93 8.51
C LEU A 346 -5.90 18.81 9.29
N LEU A 347 -4.82 19.41 8.81
CA LEU A 347 -3.55 19.43 9.53
C LEU A 347 -3.71 20.00 10.93
N ASP A 348 -4.42 21.13 11.07
CA ASP A 348 -4.72 21.73 12.38
C ASP A 348 -5.49 20.79 13.28
N HIS A 349 -6.44 20.05 12.69
CA HIS A 349 -7.22 19.06 13.42
C HIS A 349 -6.35 17.91 13.91
N LEU A 350 -5.53 17.30 13.04
CA LEU A 350 -4.63 16.20 13.39
C LEU A 350 -3.62 16.62 14.47
N LEU A 351 -3.06 17.82 14.34
CA LEU A 351 -2.12 18.38 15.32
C LEU A 351 -2.75 18.55 16.71
N ARG A 352 -4.07 18.78 16.81
CA ARG A 352 -4.79 18.84 18.11
C ARG A 352 -5.04 17.46 18.71
N GLN A 353 -5.16 16.42 17.89
CA GLN A 353 -5.47 15.06 18.34
C GLN A 353 -4.24 14.26 18.79
N THR A 354 -3.07 14.51 18.19
CA THR A 354 -1.83 13.79 18.54
C THR A 354 -0.59 14.67 18.42
N SER A 355 0.41 14.38 19.24
CA SER A 355 1.75 14.98 19.19
C SER A 355 2.74 14.16 18.38
N ASP A 356 2.36 12.94 17.98
CA ASP A 356 3.25 12.02 17.26
C ASP A 356 3.35 12.42 15.79
N GLN A 357 4.50 12.98 15.42
CA GLN A 357 4.78 13.43 14.06
C GLN A 357 4.77 12.28 13.05
N THR A 358 5.10 11.06 13.46
CA THR A 358 5.09 9.89 12.57
C THR A 358 3.66 9.55 12.18
N ILE A 359 2.75 9.49 13.16
CA ILE A 359 1.33 9.25 12.94
C ILE A 359 0.74 10.34 12.04
N ILE A 360 1.09 11.62 12.29
CA ILE A 360 0.59 12.73 11.47
C ILE A 360 1.09 12.62 10.04
N MET A 361 2.39 12.38 9.83
CA MET A 361 2.95 12.22 8.49
C MET A 361 2.31 11.04 7.75
N ASP A 362 2.18 9.90 8.41
CA ASP A 362 1.53 8.72 7.82
C ASP A 362 0.09 9.03 7.42
N GLU A 363 -0.68 9.70 8.27
CA GLU A 363 -2.06 10.05 7.96
C GLU A 363 -2.16 11.07 6.82
N ILE A 364 -1.29 12.10 6.79
CA ILE A 364 -1.19 13.05 5.67
C ILE A 364 -0.99 12.30 4.36
N PHE A 365 -0.06 11.35 4.32
CA PHE A 365 0.20 10.57 3.11
C PHE A 365 -0.95 9.67 2.69
N ASN A 366 -1.62 9.04 3.66
CA ASN A 366 -2.79 8.23 3.37
C ASN A 366 -3.89 9.13 2.77
N LEU A 367 -4.10 10.34 3.27
CA LEU A 367 -5.15 11.22 2.74
C LEU A 367 -4.77 11.91 1.43
N LEU A 368 -3.47 12.18 1.20
CA LEU A 368 -2.95 12.61 -0.09
C LEU A 368 -3.19 11.58 -1.19
N LEU A 369 -3.02 10.29 -0.88
CA LEU A 369 -3.40 9.20 -1.79
C LEU A 369 -4.86 9.33 -2.21
N ALA A 370 -5.76 9.46 -1.23
CA ALA A 370 -7.19 9.58 -1.50
C ALA A 370 -7.53 10.85 -2.29
N GLY A 371 -6.94 11.99 -1.94
CA GLY A 371 -7.22 13.27 -2.59
C GLY A 371 -6.73 13.37 -4.02
N ARG A 372 -5.57 12.80 -4.33
CA ARG A 372 -4.97 12.86 -5.67
C ARG A 372 -5.62 11.88 -6.65
N ASP A 373 -5.85 10.63 -6.21
CA ASP A 373 -6.25 9.51 -7.08
C ASP A 373 -7.77 9.26 -7.09
N THR A 374 -8.57 10.19 -6.55
CA THR A 374 -10.04 10.27 -6.75
C THR A 374 -10.36 10.83 -8.14
#